data_AF-A0A699XCW7-F1
#
_entry.id   AF-A0A699XCW7-F1
#
_cell.length_a   1.000
_cell.length_b   1.000
_cell.length_c   1.000
_cell.angle_alpha   90.00
_cell.angle_beta   90.00
_cell.angle_gamma   90.00
#
_symmetry.space_group_name_H-M   'P 1'
#
loop_
_entity.id
_entity.type
_entity.pdbx_description
1 polymer ?
#
loop_
_entity_poly.entity_id
_entity_poly.type
_entity_poly.pdbx_seq_one_letter_code
_entity_poly.pdbx_strand_id
1 'polypeptide(L)'
;KTLMEAIEKRFGGNTETKKVLKTLLKQQFENFSGSSSEGLDQIHYRLQKLVSQLEIHGVSLSQEDVNLKFLRILPSEWKTLTLIWQNKTNLEDKSLD
;
A
#
# COMPACT_ATOMS: atom_id res chain seq x y z
N LYS A 1 1.85 -26.28 -30.08
CA LYS A 1 2.39 -25.78 -28.80
C LYS A 1 3.19 -24.52 -29.09
N THR A 2 2.81 -23.39 -28.52
CA THR A 2 3.43 -22.08 -28.83
C THR A 2 4.74 -21.91 -28.07
N LEU A 3 5.60 -20.99 -28.55
CA LEU A 3 6.82 -20.57 -27.84
C LEU A 3 6.51 -20.12 -26.40
N MET A 4 5.36 -19.48 -26.20
CA MET A 4 4.90 -19.03 -24.88
C MET A 4 4.61 -20.20 -23.92
N GLU A 5 3.90 -21.24 -24.39
CA GLU A 5 3.65 -22.44 -23.57
C GLU A 5 4.95 -23.18 -23.21
N ALA A 6 5.95 -23.18 -24.10
CA ALA A 6 7.24 -23.80 -23.85
C ALA A 6 8.08 -23.00 -22.82
N ILE A 7 7.98 -21.68 -22.83
CA ILE A 7 8.59 -20.79 -21.85
C ILE A 7 7.92 -20.99 -20.48
N GLU A 8 6.59 -20.92 -20.39
CA GLU A 8 5.86 -21.15 -19.14
C GLU A 8 6.16 -22.54 -18.53
N LYS A 9 6.26 -23.56 -19.38
CA LYS A 9 6.55 -24.93 -18.94
C LYS A 9 8.01 -25.13 -18.50
N ARG A 10 8.99 -24.46 -19.13
CA ARG A 10 10.41 -24.53 -18.71
C ARG A 10 10.67 -23.78 -17.41
N PHE A 11 9.97 -22.68 -17.17
CA PHE A 11 10.18 -21.88 -15.97
C PHE A 11 9.30 -22.27 -14.79
N GLY A 12 8.28 -23.14 -14.97
CA GLY A 12 7.48 -23.71 -13.88
C GLY A 12 6.79 -22.70 -12.94
N GLY A 13 6.90 -21.41 -13.25
CA GLY A 13 6.69 -20.30 -12.35
C GLY A 13 5.76 -19.31 -12.99
N ASN A 14 4.47 -19.56 -12.85
CA ASN A 14 3.45 -18.55 -13.11
C ASN A 14 2.57 -18.43 -11.87
N THR A 15 1.90 -19.51 -11.47
CA THR A 15 0.90 -19.43 -10.38
C THR A 15 1.53 -19.33 -9.00
N GLU A 16 2.52 -20.17 -8.70
CA GLU A 16 3.10 -20.27 -7.36
C GLU A 16 4.04 -19.10 -7.06
N THR A 17 4.89 -18.73 -8.02
CA THR A 17 5.74 -17.54 -7.92
C THR A 17 4.93 -16.25 -7.84
N LYS A 18 3.83 -16.10 -8.60
CA LYS A 18 2.91 -14.95 -8.46
C LYS A 18 2.24 -14.93 -7.09
N LYS A 19 1.85 -16.08 -6.54
CA LYS A 19 1.30 -16.17 -5.18
C LYS A 19 2.32 -15.73 -4.13
N VAL A 20 3.55 -16.26 -4.19
CA VAL A 20 4.64 -15.88 -3.26
C VAL A 20 4.93 -14.38 -3.35
N LEU A 21 5.02 -13.83 -4.57
CA LEU A 21 5.27 -12.41 -4.78
C LEU A 21 4.14 -11.53 -4.26
N LYS A 22 2.88 -11.93 -4.47
CA LYS A 22 1.69 -11.26 -3.92
C LYS A 22 1.72 -11.24 -2.39
N THR A 23 2.10 -12.35 -1.75
CA THR A 23 2.24 -12.43 -0.29
C THR A 23 3.37 -11.53 0.20
N LEU A 24 4.52 -11.51 -0.49
CA LEU A 24 5.66 -10.66 -0.15
C LEU A 24 5.31 -9.17 -0.25
N LEU A 25 4.64 -8.74 -1.32
CA LEU A 25 4.22 -7.34 -1.50
C LEU A 25 3.22 -6.90 -0.42
N LYS A 26 2.26 -7.76 -0.06
CA LYS A 26 1.35 -7.50 1.07
C LYS A 26 2.11 -7.34 2.37
N GLN A 27 3.10 -8.20 2.63
CA GLN A 27 3.94 -8.09 3.82
C GLN A 27 4.79 -6.81 3.83
N GLN A 28 5.31 -6.39 2.67
CA GLN A 28 6.00 -5.10 2.55
C GLN A 28 5.08 -3.91 2.81
N PHE A 29 3.82 -3.99 2.37
CA PHE A 29 2.81 -2.98 2.66
C PHE A 29 2.49 -2.95 4.15
N GLU A 30 2.27 -4.11 4.78
CA GLU A 30 2.01 -4.16 6.22
C GLU A 30 3.17 -3.62 7.06
N ASN A 31 4.41 -3.92 6.68
CA ASN A 31 5.60 -3.45 7.38
C ASN A 31 6.08 -2.06 6.92
N PHE A 32 5.33 -1.39 6.05
CA PHE A 32 5.72 -0.09 5.52
C PHE A 32 5.83 0.95 6.65
N SER A 33 6.97 1.63 6.70
CA SER A 33 7.28 2.70 7.65
C SER A 33 8.13 3.79 6.96
N GLY A 34 7.96 5.02 7.42
CA GLY A 34 8.83 6.15 7.07
C GLY A 34 10.01 6.23 8.03
N SER A 35 11.16 6.70 7.54
CA SER A 35 12.29 7.12 8.38
C SER A 35 12.08 8.55 8.88
N SER A 36 12.64 8.88 10.05
CA SER A 36 12.65 10.26 10.56
C SER A 36 13.47 11.24 9.71
N SER A 37 14.36 10.72 8.86
CA SER A 37 15.15 11.51 7.90
C SER A 37 14.54 11.65 6.51
N GLU A 38 13.38 11.02 6.25
CA GLU A 38 12.72 11.10 4.95
C GLU A 38 11.68 12.22 4.90
N GLY A 39 11.64 12.93 3.77
CA GLY A 39 10.59 13.90 3.48
C GLY A 39 9.23 13.24 3.26
N LEU A 40 8.15 13.99 3.49
CA LEU A 40 6.79 13.51 3.30
C LEU A 40 6.51 13.09 1.85
N ASP A 41 7.07 13.83 0.90
CA ASP A 41 7.05 13.55 -0.54
C ASP A 41 7.76 12.23 -0.88
N GLN A 42 8.89 11.95 -0.23
CA GLN A 42 9.64 10.72 -0.41
C GLN A 42 8.89 9.52 0.17
N ILE A 43 8.30 9.66 1.36
CA ILE A 43 7.45 8.63 1.98
C ILE A 43 6.23 8.36 1.08
N HIS A 44 5.57 9.40 0.60
CA HIS A 44 4.42 9.30 -0.30
C HIS A 44 4.79 8.59 -1.61
N TYR A 45 5.90 8.99 -2.24
CA TYR A 45 6.39 8.36 -3.47
C TYR A 45 6.68 6.86 -3.28
N ARG A 46 7.34 6.47 -2.18
CA ARG A 46 7.63 5.07 -1.88
C ARG A 46 6.36 4.25 -1.63
N LEU A 47 5.38 4.83 -0.93
CA LEU A 47 4.09 4.18 -0.69
C LEU A 47 3.32 3.98 -2.00
N GLN A 48 3.21 5.03 -2.82
CA GLN A 48 2.56 4.96 -4.13
C GLN A 48 3.20 3.93 -5.04
N LYS A 49 4.54 3.88 -5.07
CA LYS A 49 5.28 2.87 -5.84
C LYS A 49 4.91 1.44 -5.40
N LEU A 50 4.76 1.20 -4.10
CA LEU A 50 4.35 -0.10 -3.58
C LEU A 50 2.89 -0.44 -3.91
N VAL A 51 2.00 0.55 -3.84
CA VAL A 51 0.58 0.40 -4.24
C VAL A 51 0.46 0.05 -5.73
N SER A 52 1.19 0.74 -6.61
CA SER A 52 1.20 0.43 -8.04
C SER A 52 1.70 -0.99 -8.32
N GLN A 53 2.71 -1.47 -7.59
CA GLN A 53 3.18 -2.85 -7.72
C GLN A 53 2.10 -3.87 -7.30
N LEU A 54 1.40 -3.61 -6.20
CA LEU A 54 0.30 -4.44 -5.74
C LEU A 54 -0.82 -4.54 -6.79
N GLU A 55 -1.19 -3.41 -7.39
CA GLU A 55 -2.23 -3.33 -8.41
C GLU A 55 -1.87 -4.13 -9.67
N ILE A 56 -0.64 -4.00 -10.18
CA ILE A 56 -0.12 -4.79 -11.32
C ILE A 56 -0.19 -6.30 -11.04
N HIS A 57 -0.02 -6.71 -9.78
CA HIS A 57 -0.13 -8.10 -9.35
C HIS A 57 -1.54 -8.54 -8.93
N GLY A 58 -2.57 -7.75 -9.26
CA GLY A 58 -3.96 -8.06 -9.00
C GLY A 58 -4.31 -8.01 -7.51
N VAL A 59 -3.71 -7.08 -6.78
CA VAL A 59 -4.12 -6.70 -5.41
C VAL A 59 -4.62 -5.26 -5.47
N SER A 60 -5.94 -5.08 -5.47
CA SER A 60 -6.55 -3.78 -5.32
C SER A 60 -6.56 -3.38 -3.84
N LEU A 61 -6.05 -2.20 -3.53
CA LEU A 61 -6.25 -1.55 -2.23
C LEU A 61 -7.27 -0.44 -2.41
N SER A 62 -8.12 -0.20 -1.40
CA SER A 62 -8.97 0.97 -1.43
C SER A 62 -8.10 2.23 -1.21
N GLN A 63 -8.52 3.36 -1.78
CA GLN A 63 -7.83 4.62 -1.52
C GLN A 63 -7.86 4.96 -0.01
N GLU A 64 -8.91 4.56 0.70
CA GLU A 64 -9.03 4.71 2.14
C GLU A 64 -7.97 3.93 2.91
N ASP A 65 -7.71 2.66 2.55
CA ASP A 65 -6.65 1.84 3.16
C ASP A 65 -5.26 2.47 2.96
N VAL A 66 -5.00 2.95 1.74
CA VAL A 66 -3.73 3.63 1.40
C VAL A 66 -3.59 4.92 2.20
N ASN A 67 -4.65 5.71 2.29
CA ASN A 67 -4.67 6.96 3.06
C ASN A 67 -4.45 6.67 4.55
N LEU A 68 -5.17 5.70 5.13
CA LEU A 68 -4.99 5.30 6.53
C LEU A 68 -3.56 4.80 6.79
N LYS A 69 -2.98 4.04 5.87
CA LYS A 69 -1.57 3.62 5.98
C LYS A 69 -0.64 4.82 5.98
N PHE A 70 -0.83 5.77 5.07
CA PHE A 70 -0.04 7.00 4.98
C PHE A 70 -0.16 7.86 6.24
N LEU A 71 -1.36 8.00 6.80
CA LEU A 71 -1.57 8.77 8.04
C LEU A 71 -0.89 8.13 9.25
N ARG A 72 -0.82 6.79 9.31
CA ARG A 72 -0.18 6.07 10.42
C ARG A 72 1.34 6.22 10.46
N ILE A 73 1.97 6.39 9.31
CA ILE A 73 3.42 6.51 9.16
C ILE A 73 3.90 7.96 9.20
N LEU A 74 2.98 8.93 9.35
CA LEU A 74 3.34 10.33 9.45
C LEU A 74 4.30 10.55 10.63
N PRO A 75 5.32 11.39 10.44
CA PRO A 75 6.20 11.81 11.53
C PRO A 75 5.39 12.37 12.71
N SER A 76 5.92 12.23 13.93
CA SER A 76 5.26 12.68 15.16
C SER A 76 4.84 14.15 15.13
N GLU A 77 5.58 14.97 14.40
CA GLU A 77 5.37 16.39 14.15
C GLU A 77 4.01 16.66 13.48
N TRP A 78 3.49 15.70 12.70
CA TRP A 78 2.22 15.83 11.97
C TRP A 78 1.05 15.16 12.69
N LYS A 79 1.29 14.34 13.74
CA LYS A 79 0.25 13.58 14.44
C LYS A 79 -0.85 14.44 15.05
N THR A 80 -0.52 15.64 15.52
CA THR A 80 -1.49 16.58 16.10
C THR A 80 -2.51 17.03 15.05
N LEU A 81 -2.06 17.35 13.83
CA LEU A 81 -2.94 17.74 12.72
C LEU A 81 -3.82 16.56 12.28
N THR A 82 -3.26 15.35 12.26
CA THR A 82 -4.00 14.13 11.92
C THR A 82 -5.11 13.80 12.92
N LEU A 83 -4.84 13.94 14.22
CA LEU A 83 -5.83 13.74 15.29
C LEU A 83 -6.99 14.74 15.19
N ILE A 84 -6.70 16.00 14.85
CA ILE A 84 -7.72 17.03 14.66
C ILE A 84 -8.62 16.68 13.47
N TRP A 85 -8.03 16.25 12.35
CA TRP A 85 -8.78 15.84 11.16
C TRP A 85 -9.65 14.60 11.42
N GLN A 86 -9.12 13.56 12.08
CA GLN A 86 -9.90 12.37 12.45
C GLN A 86 -11.07 12.70 13.38
N ASN A 87 -10.85 13.58 14.36
CA ASN A 87 -11.93 14.01 15.25
C ASN A 87 -13.00 14.80 14.49
N LYS A 88 -12.60 15.61 13.50
CA LYS A 88 -13.54 16.35 12.65
C LYS A 88 -14.39 15.41 11.79
N THR A 89 -13.79 14.44 11.10
CA THR A 89 -14.54 13.48 10.27
C THR A 89 -15.48 12.61 11.12
N ASN A 90 -15.05 12.19 12.32
CA ASN A 90 -15.90 11.44 13.25
C ASN A 90 -17.08 12.26 13.79
N LEU A 91 -16.97 13.60 13.82
CA LEU A 91 -18.04 14.50 14.21
C LEU A 91 -19.01 14.75 13.05
N GLU A 92 -18.51 14.86 11.81
CA GLU A 92 -19.33 14.99 10.60
C GLU A 92 -20.16 13.72 10.34
N ASP A 93 -19.58 12.53 10.54
CA ASP A 93 -20.30 11.24 10.41
C ASP A 93 -21.42 11.07 11.46
N LYS A 94 -21.24 11.66 12.65
CA LYS A 94 -22.22 11.68 13.74
C LYS A 94 -23.25 12.82 13.64
N SER A 95 -23.05 13.77 12.72
CA SER A 95 -23.90 14.96 12.56
C SER A 95 -24.98 14.77 11.48
N LEU A 96 -25.35 13.53 11.14
CA LEU A 96 -26.47 13.23 10.27
C LEU A 96 -27.75 13.04 11.09
N ASP A 97 -28.31 14.17 11.54
CA ASP A 97 -29.73 14.35 11.89
C ASP A 97 -30.17 15.73 11.38
#